data_AF-A0A379YBA1-F1
#
_entry.id   AF-A0A379YBA1-F1
#
_cell.length_a   1.000
_cell.length_b   1.000
_cell.length_c   1.000
_cell.angle_alpha   90.00
_cell.angle_beta   90.00
_cell.angle_gamma   90.00
#
_symmetry.space_group_name_H-M   'P 1'
#
loop_
_entity.id
_entity.type
_entity.pdbx_description
1 polymer ?
#
loop_
_entity_poly.entity_id
_entity_poly.type
_entity_poly.pdbx_seq_one_letter_code
_entity_poly.pdbx_strand_id
1 'polypeptide(L)'
;MKTQLTKLCLPLAIALAAPAAWANGYVTPDGGPKQFYIDLNESNITNQVGFTKLFPYDLGGTYTGKVYCDTPIPTSPHFYKSDSSLPPSDYGNGYLKLNDFLDLKAEVWIAGNKNAYVTVPFYNESNLLSQHRCQPPYLQVNNYGSGSKGKITFRVRKKNH
;
A
#
# COMPACT_ATOMS: atom_id res chain seq x y z
N MET A 1 12.61 11.88 33.99
CA MET A 1 12.71 11.09 32.74
C MET A 1 11.58 11.50 31.82
N LYS A 2 11.88 12.15 30.69
CA LYS A 2 10.89 12.51 29.67
C LYS A 2 10.91 11.42 28.60
N THR A 3 9.86 10.64 28.54
CA THR A 3 9.65 9.61 27.50
C THR A 3 9.50 10.32 26.15
N GLN A 4 10.50 10.18 25.29
CA GLN A 4 10.51 10.72 23.93
C GLN A 4 9.53 9.89 23.08
N LEU A 5 8.37 10.48 22.78
CA LEU A 5 7.36 9.93 21.89
C LEU A 5 7.91 9.95 20.46
N THR A 6 8.46 8.84 19.98
CA THR A 6 8.94 8.74 18.60
C THR A 6 7.74 8.52 17.68
N LYS A 7 7.17 9.62 17.17
CA LYS A 7 6.25 9.58 16.02
C LYS A 7 7.05 9.18 14.79
N LEU A 8 7.04 7.90 14.41
CA LEU A 8 7.52 7.47 13.10
C LEU A 8 6.53 7.98 12.05
N CYS A 9 6.85 9.14 11.47
CA CYS A 9 6.32 9.50 10.17
C CYS A 9 6.99 8.55 9.17
N LEU A 10 6.30 7.50 8.72
CA LEU A 10 6.62 6.88 7.44
C LEU A 10 6.00 7.81 6.39
N PRO A 11 6.75 8.72 5.75
CA PRO A 11 6.28 9.24 4.49
C PRO A 11 6.30 8.05 3.55
N LEU A 12 5.13 7.46 3.29
CA LEU A 12 4.92 6.76 2.04
C LEU A 12 4.89 7.87 0.96
N ALA A 13 6.06 8.46 0.73
CA ALA A 13 6.29 9.37 -0.38
C ALA A 13 6.21 8.50 -1.62
N ILE A 14 5.01 8.44 -2.20
CA ILE A 14 4.80 7.95 -3.54
C ILE A 14 5.48 8.99 -4.45
N ALA A 15 6.80 8.89 -4.60
CA ALA A 15 7.48 9.51 -5.71
C ALA A 15 7.00 8.77 -6.95
N LEU A 16 6.07 9.38 -7.68
CA LEU A 16 5.64 8.95 -9.02
C LEU A 16 6.79 9.20 -10.02
N ALA A 17 7.94 8.56 -9.82
CA ALA A 17 8.80 8.23 -10.94
C ALA A 17 8.32 6.87 -11.43
N ALA A 18 7.32 6.88 -12.32
CA ALA A 18 6.96 5.68 -13.05
C ALA A 18 8.20 5.26 -13.87
N PRO A 19 8.74 4.03 -13.72
CA PRO A 19 9.48 3.46 -14.83
C PRO A 19 8.52 3.48 -16.02
N ALA A 20 8.99 3.91 -17.18
CA ALA A 20 8.23 3.96 -18.42
C ALA A 20 7.84 2.54 -18.87
N ALA A 21 6.90 1.93 -18.16
CA ALA A 21 6.25 0.69 -18.54
C ALA A 21 4.95 1.07 -19.23
N TRP A 22 5.04 1.45 -20.52
CA TRP A 22 3.92 1.58 -21.47
C TRP A 22 2.57 1.96 -20.84
N ALA A 23 2.58 2.98 -19.99
CA ALA A 23 1.40 3.40 -19.29
C ALA A 23 0.60 4.20 -20.30
N ASN A 24 -0.41 3.58 -20.91
CA ASN A 24 -1.31 4.26 -21.85
C ASN A 24 -2.10 5.41 -21.17
N GLY A 25 -2.01 5.47 -19.84
CA GLY A 25 -2.58 6.49 -18.96
C GLY A 25 -2.15 6.26 -17.51
N TYR A 26 -2.55 7.14 -16.60
CA TYR A 26 -2.29 7.03 -15.17
C TYR A 26 -3.51 7.46 -14.35
N VAL A 27 -3.61 6.96 -13.11
CA VAL A 27 -4.73 7.27 -12.22
C VAL A 27 -4.25 8.15 -11.07
N THR A 28 -4.97 9.23 -10.78
CA THR A 28 -4.77 10.04 -9.57
C THR A 28 -6.03 10.07 -8.71
N PRO A 29 -5.96 9.75 -7.41
CA PRO A 29 -7.09 9.96 -6.50
C PRO A 29 -7.37 11.46 -6.31
N ASP A 30 -8.64 11.82 -6.21
CA ASP A 30 -9.05 13.17 -5.86
C ASP A 30 -8.65 13.47 -4.40
N GLY A 31 -8.07 14.65 -4.17
CA GLY A 31 -7.54 15.04 -2.86
C GLY A 31 -6.19 14.40 -2.49
N GLY A 32 -5.53 13.74 -3.44
CA GLY A 32 -4.18 13.20 -3.27
C GLY A 32 -4.13 11.83 -2.57
N PRO A 33 -2.91 11.33 -2.30
CA PRO A 33 -2.73 10.01 -1.70
C PRO A 33 -3.32 9.97 -0.29
N LYS A 34 -4.07 8.91 0.02
CA LYS A 34 -4.54 8.66 1.37
C LYS A 34 -3.38 8.15 2.23
N GLN A 35 -3.21 8.76 3.39
CA GLN A 35 -2.18 8.38 4.35
C GLN A 35 -2.78 7.48 5.43
N PHE A 36 -2.02 6.47 5.85
CA PHE A 36 -2.36 5.60 6.96
C PHE A 36 -1.20 5.58 7.95
N TYR A 37 -1.53 5.65 9.24
CA TYR A 37 -0.58 5.74 10.33
C TYR A 37 -0.80 4.59 11.30
N ILE A 38 0.29 4.01 11.80
CA ILE A 38 0.27 2.94 12.80
C ILE A 38 1.10 3.37 13.98
N ASP A 39 0.48 3.38 15.14
CA ASP A 39 1.19 3.61 16.39
C ASP A 39 1.65 2.27 16.99
N LEU A 40 2.97 2.08 16.99
CA LEU A 40 3.61 0.96 17.68
C LEU A 40 4.03 1.40 19.07
N ASN A 41 3.59 0.66 20.08
CA ASN A 41 3.97 0.89 21.46
C ASN A 41 4.15 -0.45 22.21
N GLU A 42 4.75 -0.36 23.40
CA GLU A 42 5.06 -1.53 24.24
C GLU A 42 3.81 -2.30 24.69
N SER A 43 2.64 -1.66 24.74
CA SER A 43 1.38 -2.36 25.03
C SER A 43 0.91 -3.28 23.89
N ASN A 44 1.39 -3.07 22.67
CA ASN A 44 0.94 -3.79 21.48
C ASN A 44 1.97 -4.80 20.93
N ILE A 45 3.20 -4.81 21.45
CA ILE A 45 4.29 -5.68 20.99
C ILE A 45 4.95 -6.39 22.18
N THR A 46 4.91 -7.72 22.18
CA THR A 46 5.62 -8.54 23.17
C THR A 46 7.07 -8.75 22.71
N ASN A 47 8.04 -8.47 23.58
CA ASN A 47 9.49 -8.62 23.32
C ASN A 47 9.93 -10.10 23.31
N GLN A 48 9.35 -10.89 22.40
CA GLN A 48 9.63 -12.30 22.19
C GLN A 48 9.93 -12.53 20.71
N VAL A 49 11.10 -13.12 20.41
CA VAL A 49 11.47 -13.47 19.03
C VAL A 49 10.40 -14.35 18.41
N GLY A 50 9.97 -14.01 17.20
CA GLY A 50 8.88 -14.68 16.48
C GLY A 50 7.48 -14.19 16.84
N PHE A 51 7.32 -13.32 17.86
CA PHE A 51 6.03 -12.70 18.14
C PHE A 51 5.56 -11.90 16.94
N THR A 52 4.30 -12.08 16.55
CA THR A 52 3.66 -11.34 15.47
C THR A 52 2.40 -10.62 15.92
N LYS A 53 2.17 -9.42 15.40
CA LYS A 53 0.94 -8.66 15.64
C LYS A 53 0.40 -8.07 14.34
N LEU A 54 -0.87 -8.35 14.06
CA LEU A 54 -1.61 -7.80 12.93
C LEU A 54 -2.36 -6.53 13.32
N PHE A 55 -2.21 -5.50 12.49
CA PHE A 55 -2.96 -4.25 12.53
C PHE A 55 -3.72 -4.11 11.20
N PRO A 56 -5.03 -4.42 11.18
CA PRO A 56 -5.85 -4.15 10.01
C PRO A 56 -6.19 -2.66 9.94
N TYR A 57 -6.42 -2.17 8.73
CA TYR A 57 -7.02 -0.86 8.52
C TYR A 57 -8.14 -0.92 7.51
N ASP A 58 -9.15 -0.08 7.74
CA ASP A 58 -10.24 0.20 6.82
C ASP A 58 -10.51 1.70 6.89
N LEU A 59 -10.20 2.40 5.80
CA LEU A 59 -10.40 3.84 5.67
C LEU A 59 -11.87 4.19 5.33
N GLY A 60 -12.72 3.18 5.16
CA GLY A 60 -14.11 3.34 4.78
C GLY A 60 -14.31 3.58 3.29
N GLY A 61 -15.25 2.84 2.71
CA GLY A 61 -15.86 3.14 1.41
C GLY A 61 -14.94 3.07 0.20
N THR A 62 -15.34 3.82 -0.82
CA THR A 62 -14.63 4.02 -2.08
C THR A 62 -14.22 5.48 -2.24
N TYR A 63 -13.20 5.75 -3.04
CA TYR A 63 -12.78 7.10 -3.38
C TYR A 63 -12.93 7.37 -4.88
N THR A 64 -12.98 8.67 -5.19
CA THR A 64 -12.98 9.17 -6.56
C THR A 64 -11.56 9.36 -7.06
N GLY A 65 -11.34 9.12 -8.35
CA GLY A 65 -10.09 9.46 -9.01
C GLY A 65 -10.27 9.67 -10.51
N LYS A 66 -9.25 10.29 -11.11
CA LYS A 66 -9.19 10.58 -12.54
C LYS A 66 -8.21 9.65 -13.22
N VAL A 67 -8.66 9.01 -14.30
CA VAL A 67 -7.83 8.23 -15.22
C VAL A 67 -7.45 9.16 -16.35
N TYR A 68 -6.21 9.63 -16.39
CA TYR A 68 -5.70 10.48 -17.48
C TYR A 68 -5.20 9.64 -18.63
N CYS A 69 -5.44 10.11 -19.86
CA CYS A 69 -4.95 9.48 -21.08
C CYS A 69 -4.75 10.52 -22.19
N ASP A 70 -3.67 10.35 -22.97
CA ASP A 70 -3.36 11.20 -24.13
C ASP A 70 -3.97 10.66 -25.42
N THR A 71 -4.25 9.35 -25.47
CA THR A 71 -4.94 8.67 -26.56
C THR A 71 -6.08 7.80 -26.00
N PRO A 72 -7.11 7.49 -26.82
CA PRO A 72 -8.18 6.61 -26.38
C PRO A 72 -7.68 5.25 -25.89
N ILE A 73 -8.01 4.88 -24.65
CA ILE A 73 -7.75 3.56 -24.07
C ILE A 73 -9.05 2.75 -24.14
N PRO A 74 -9.06 1.54 -24.75
CA PRO A 74 -10.23 0.67 -24.74
C PRO A 74 -10.55 0.16 -23.33
N THR A 75 -11.71 -0.48 -23.18
CA THR A 75 -12.10 -1.08 -21.89
C THR A 75 -11.02 -2.05 -21.41
N SER A 76 -10.48 -1.79 -20.22
CA SER A 76 -9.35 -2.54 -19.65
C SER A 76 -9.44 -2.56 -18.11
N PRO A 77 -8.74 -3.51 -17.44
CA PRO A 77 -8.60 -3.47 -16.00
C PRO A 77 -7.59 -2.39 -15.60
N HIS A 78 -7.67 -1.94 -14.35
CA HIS A 78 -6.63 -1.08 -13.79
C HIS A 78 -5.55 -1.92 -13.11
N PHE A 79 -4.30 -1.48 -13.29
CA PHE A 79 -3.13 -2.10 -12.72
C PHE A 79 -2.57 -1.21 -11.60
N TYR A 80 -2.21 -1.86 -10.51
CA TYR A 80 -1.73 -1.22 -9.29
C TYR A 80 -0.27 -1.58 -9.06
N LYS A 81 0.44 -0.67 -8.39
CA LYS A 81 1.77 -0.93 -7.87
C LYS A 81 1.88 -0.43 -6.44
N SER A 82 2.80 -1.01 -5.69
CA SER A 82 3.21 -0.55 -4.38
C SER A 82 4.71 -0.70 -4.25
N ASP A 83 5.35 0.37 -3.80
CA ASP A 83 6.78 0.45 -3.52
C ASP A 83 7.02 0.52 -2.00
N SER A 84 8.24 0.22 -1.57
CA SER A 84 8.67 0.40 -0.19
C SER A 84 10.09 0.96 -0.14
N SER A 85 10.32 1.87 0.81
CA SER A 85 11.67 2.36 1.16
C SER A 85 12.42 1.43 2.10
N LEU A 86 11.73 0.44 2.69
CA LEU A 86 12.33 -0.53 3.59
C LEU A 86 12.91 -1.71 2.79
N PRO A 87 14.13 -2.17 3.11
CA PRO A 87 14.70 -3.33 2.46
C PRO A 87 13.94 -4.61 2.86
N PRO A 88 13.99 -5.67 2.03
CA PRO A 88 13.49 -6.99 2.39
C PRO A 88 14.11 -7.48 3.71
N SER A 89 13.32 -8.19 4.52
CA SER A 89 13.83 -8.86 5.71
C SER A 89 14.65 -10.09 5.32
N ASP A 90 15.76 -10.30 6.02
CA ASP A 90 16.61 -11.49 5.90
C ASP A 90 15.86 -12.80 6.18
N TYR A 91 14.74 -12.73 6.91
CA TYR A 91 13.89 -13.87 7.28
C TYR A 91 12.75 -14.14 6.27
N GLY A 92 12.70 -13.38 5.17
CA GLY A 92 11.81 -13.60 4.04
C GLY A 92 10.30 -13.50 4.35
N ASN A 93 9.49 -14.22 3.54
CA ASN A 93 8.03 -14.31 3.65
C ASN A 93 7.26 -12.99 3.43
N GLY A 94 7.81 -12.10 2.61
CA GLY A 94 7.19 -10.80 2.31
C GLY A 94 7.31 -9.77 3.44
N TYR A 95 8.14 -10.05 4.45
CA TYR A 95 8.49 -9.07 5.46
C TYR A 95 9.60 -8.14 4.96
N LEU A 96 9.54 -6.91 5.43
CA LEU A 96 10.50 -5.83 5.21
C LEU A 96 11.14 -5.48 6.57
N LYS A 97 12.43 -5.19 6.57
CA LYS A 97 13.17 -4.83 7.78
C LYS A 97 12.83 -3.39 8.18
N LEU A 98 12.13 -3.23 9.31
CA LEU A 98 11.82 -1.91 9.86
C LEU A 98 13.00 -1.33 10.63
N ASN A 99 13.60 -2.15 11.50
CA ASN A 99 14.80 -1.83 12.26
C ASN A 99 15.51 -3.14 12.66
N ASP A 100 16.49 -3.07 13.57
CA ASP A 100 17.25 -4.26 13.98
C ASP A 100 16.45 -5.26 14.82
N PHE A 101 15.32 -4.86 15.39
CA PHE A 101 14.48 -5.67 16.27
C PHE A 101 13.17 -6.09 15.63
N LEU A 102 12.66 -5.33 14.66
CA LEU A 102 11.32 -5.50 14.09
C LEU A 102 11.37 -5.62 12.57
N ASP A 103 10.52 -6.50 12.07
CA ASP A 103 10.07 -6.50 10.69
C ASP A 103 8.61 -6.08 10.59
N LEU A 104 8.21 -5.65 9.40
CA LEU A 104 6.82 -5.46 9.03
C LEU A 104 6.51 -6.14 7.71
N LYS A 105 5.31 -6.73 7.58
CA LYS A 105 4.73 -7.16 6.32
C LYS A 105 3.50 -6.30 6.06
N ALA A 106 3.47 -5.63 4.90
CA ALA A 106 2.32 -4.85 4.50
C ALA A 106 1.56 -5.57 3.38
N GLU A 107 0.23 -5.61 3.49
CA GLU A 107 -0.65 -6.20 2.49
C GLU A 107 -1.79 -5.24 2.17
N VAL A 108 -1.98 -4.92 0.89
CA VAL A 108 -2.97 -3.93 0.42
C VAL A 108 -4.12 -4.66 -0.26
N TRP A 109 -5.35 -4.27 0.04
CA TRP A 109 -6.53 -4.78 -0.65
C TRP A 109 -6.62 -4.25 -2.08
N ILE A 110 -6.66 -5.15 -3.06
CA ILE A 110 -6.97 -4.84 -4.45
C ILE A 110 -8.42 -5.25 -4.73
N ALA A 111 -9.27 -4.25 -4.97
CA ALA A 111 -10.69 -4.42 -5.26
C ALA A 111 -10.91 -4.90 -6.71
N GLY A 112 -12.13 -4.77 -7.23
CA GLY A 112 -12.52 -5.23 -8.57
C GLY A 112 -12.97 -6.69 -8.55
N ASN A 113 -12.54 -7.48 -9.53
CA ASN A 113 -12.76 -8.93 -9.53
C ASN A 113 -11.63 -9.69 -8.80
N LYS A 114 -10.51 -9.03 -8.51
CA LYS A 114 -9.39 -9.61 -7.76
C LYS A 114 -9.76 -9.91 -6.30
N ASN A 115 -10.35 -8.95 -5.59
CA ASN A 115 -10.81 -9.07 -4.20
C ASN A 115 -9.82 -9.80 -3.28
N ALA A 116 -8.55 -9.37 -3.31
CA ALA A 116 -7.48 -10.04 -2.58
C ALA A 116 -6.50 -9.04 -1.96
N TYR A 117 -5.89 -9.45 -0.85
CA TYR A 117 -4.75 -8.75 -0.27
C TYR A 117 -3.48 -9.12 -1.02
N VAL A 118 -2.69 -8.13 -1.44
CA VAL A 118 -1.41 -8.32 -2.13
C VAL A 118 -0.29 -7.78 -1.25
N THR A 119 0.77 -8.58 -1.08
CA THR A 119 1.93 -8.24 -0.26
C THR A 119 2.79 -7.17 -0.94
N VAL A 120 3.18 -6.14 -0.20
CA VAL A 120 4.07 -5.06 -0.63
C VAL A 120 5.53 -5.51 -0.55
N PRO A 121 6.40 -5.11 -1.50
CA PRO A 121 6.09 -4.38 -2.74
C PRO A 121 5.49 -5.30 -3.82
N PHE A 122 4.72 -4.71 -4.73
CA PHE A 122 4.15 -5.41 -5.89
C PHE A 122 4.08 -4.50 -7.11
N TYR A 123 4.13 -5.10 -8.29
CA TYR A 123 4.17 -4.40 -9.56
C TYR A 123 3.18 -5.02 -10.54
N ASN A 124 2.53 -4.17 -11.32
CA ASN A 124 1.63 -4.59 -12.40
C ASN A 124 0.48 -5.50 -11.93
N GLU A 125 -0.13 -5.18 -10.79
CA GLU A 125 -1.19 -5.99 -10.20
C GLU A 125 -2.56 -5.59 -10.72
N SER A 126 -3.18 -6.44 -11.53
CA SER A 126 -4.50 -6.19 -12.10
C SER A 126 -5.61 -6.33 -11.05
N ASN A 127 -6.60 -5.45 -11.09
CA ASN A 127 -7.86 -5.64 -10.37
C ASN A 127 -8.84 -6.62 -11.04
N LEU A 128 -8.49 -7.15 -12.21
CA LEU A 128 -9.27 -8.10 -13.02
C LEU A 128 -10.67 -7.60 -13.44
N LEU A 129 -10.95 -6.31 -13.28
CA LEU A 129 -12.24 -5.70 -13.58
C LEU A 129 -12.14 -4.80 -14.80
N SER A 130 -12.44 -5.36 -15.97
CA SER A 130 -12.43 -4.66 -17.25
C SER A 130 -13.72 -3.89 -17.49
N GLN A 131 -13.84 -2.71 -16.88
CA GLN A 131 -15.06 -1.87 -17.00
C GLN A 131 -14.77 -0.41 -17.35
N HIS A 132 -13.50 0.00 -17.29
CA HIS A 132 -13.11 1.39 -17.51
C HIS A 132 -12.39 1.52 -18.84
N ARG A 133 -12.76 2.56 -19.59
CA ARG A 133 -12.10 3.03 -20.81
C ARG A 133 -11.74 4.49 -20.61
N CYS A 134 -10.74 5.01 -21.30
CA CYS A 134 -10.40 6.43 -21.21
C CYS A 134 -10.53 7.09 -22.57
N GLN A 135 -11.20 8.23 -22.61
CA GLN A 135 -11.15 9.16 -23.74
C GLN A 135 -10.45 10.42 -23.24
N PRO A 136 -9.48 10.98 -23.98
CA PRO A 136 -8.76 12.17 -23.54
C PRO A 136 -9.71 13.33 -23.17
N PRO A 137 -9.38 14.14 -22.16
CA PRO A 137 -8.14 14.10 -21.38
C PRO A 137 -8.20 13.15 -20.17
N TYR A 138 -9.39 12.82 -19.68
CA TYR A 138 -9.56 11.89 -18.55
C TYR A 138 -10.95 11.26 -18.45
N LEU A 139 -11.04 10.11 -17.75
CA LEU A 139 -12.27 9.54 -17.22
C LEU A 139 -12.33 9.76 -15.70
N GLN A 140 -13.46 10.27 -15.19
CA GLN A 140 -13.77 10.30 -13.76
C GLN A 140 -14.33 8.95 -13.31
N VAL A 141 -13.76 8.35 -12.26
CA VAL A 141 -14.23 7.10 -11.64
C VAL A 141 -14.48 7.34 -10.16
N ASN A 142 -15.70 7.07 -9.67
CA ASN A 142 -16.15 7.48 -8.34
C ASN A 142 -16.14 6.34 -7.30
N ASN A 143 -15.69 5.14 -7.67
CA ASN A 143 -15.86 3.92 -6.87
C ASN A 143 -14.57 3.09 -6.73
N TYR A 144 -13.40 3.72 -6.62
CA TYR A 144 -12.17 2.99 -6.32
C TYR A 144 -12.18 2.45 -4.90
N GLY A 145 -12.06 1.12 -4.77
CA GLY A 145 -11.88 0.45 -3.47
C GLY A 145 -10.46 -0.06 -3.20
N SER A 146 -9.58 -0.08 -4.20
CA SER A 146 -8.21 -0.58 -4.01
C SER A 146 -7.42 0.38 -3.11
N GLY A 147 -6.78 -0.15 -2.07
CA GLY A 147 -6.05 0.63 -1.08
C GLY A 147 -6.89 1.18 0.08
N SER A 148 -8.23 1.10 0.05
CA SER A 148 -9.06 1.54 1.18
C SER A 148 -8.95 0.62 2.40
N LYS A 149 -8.50 -0.63 2.18
CA LYS A 149 -8.25 -1.64 3.20
C LYS A 149 -6.85 -2.20 3.09
N GLY A 150 -6.33 -2.69 4.21
CA GLY A 150 -5.04 -3.36 4.24
C GLY A 150 -4.73 -3.95 5.61
N LYS A 151 -3.55 -4.56 5.69
CA LYS A 151 -3.07 -5.32 6.84
C LYS A 151 -1.59 -5.06 7.00
N ILE A 152 -1.18 -4.78 8.23
CA ILE A 152 0.23 -4.62 8.56
C ILE A 152 0.55 -5.57 9.69
N THR A 153 1.47 -6.49 9.44
CA THR A 153 1.89 -7.50 10.42
C THR A 153 3.30 -7.21 10.87
N PHE A 154 3.48 -6.95 12.16
CA PHE A 154 4.81 -6.81 12.76
C PHE A 154 5.33 -8.16 13.20
N ARG A 155 6.66 -8.33 13.15
CA ARG A 155 7.37 -9.50 13.68
C ARG A 155 8.58 -9.07 14.47
N VAL A 156 8.74 -9.59 15.68
CA VAL A 156 9.94 -9.37 16.51
C VAL A 156 11.04 -10.34 16.08
N ARG A 157 12.20 -9.81 15.67
CA ARG A 157 13.38 -10.57 15.24
C ARG A 157 14.42 -10.75 16.34
N LYS A 158 14.59 -9.74 17.19
CA LYS A 158 15.57 -9.73 18.28
C LYS A 158 14.94 -9.15 19.53
N LYS A 159 15.41 -9.58 20.70
CA LYS A 159 15.01 -8.95 21.95
C LYS A 159 15.66 -7.58 22.06
N ASN A 160 14.89 -6.56 22.46
CA ASN A 160 15.48 -5.31 22.93
C ASN A 160 15.96 -5.52 24.38
N HIS A 161 17.17 -5.08 24.71
CA HIS A 161 17.77 -5.17 26.05
C HIS A 161 17.44 -3.95 26.89
#